data_AF-A0A0J8QRD5-F1
#
_entry.id   AF-A0A0J8QRD5-F1
#
_cell.length_a   1.000
_cell.length_b   1.000
_cell.length_c   1.000
_cell.angle_alpha   90.00
_cell.angle_beta   90.00
_cell.angle_gamma   90.00
#
_symmetry.space_group_name_H-M   'P 1'
#
loop_
_entity.id
_entity.type
_entity.pdbx_description
1 polymer ?
#
loop_
_entity_poly.entity_id
_entity_poly.type
_entity_poly.pdbx_seq_one_letter_code
_entity_poly.pdbx_strand_id
1 'polypeptide(L)'
;MWDVSWSRARDIGLEATLEEADLCGWRRCPQCRAMVELISGCRHMICKCRAQFCYTCGARWRTCQCTEVDQRRREEELQDRRFERNAAAELEARELADALAEIERLEQREAEEIVRREEARRRAEEEEAREREAQRMMAIAESTRNMRLALDRINKLQQTVLIKRHEADASSLQEKLQDQMKQFELRRQRLESALRSNVEKRTKMLASSHDAEIKELTLKHEEEEDEMFISLSRHLKNKPNREEREKSCMDKLKALQDEKIAAMYKAHEEARNELELKTEIENKSLEAALVKEQSSFPSIDRRVDLAKRITIDRHWFRVVVRKRSDLLELHRTRLVRGESSPEEPYLKRGVYVYTN
;
A
#
# COMPACT_ATOMS: atom_id res chain seq x y z
N MET A 1 -11.56 -97.29 53.17
CA MET A 1 -12.76 -97.51 54.00
C MET A 1 -13.53 -96.20 53.95
N TRP A 2 -14.59 -96.14 53.15
CA TRP A 2 -15.37 -94.93 52.90
C TRP A 2 -16.45 -94.81 53.98
N ASP A 3 -16.47 -93.70 54.71
CA ASP A 3 -17.67 -93.27 55.42
C ASP A 3 -17.81 -91.75 55.24
N VAL A 4 -18.65 -91.36 54.29
CA VAL A 4 -19.00 -89.96 54.02
C VAL A 4 -20.47 -89.82 54.38
N SER A 5 -20.69 -89.46 55.65
CA SER A 5 -21.97 -88.99 56.17
C SER A 5 -22.36 -87.70 55.44
N TRP A 6 -23.38 -87.78 54.57
CA TRP A 6 -23.98 -86.62 53.93
C TRP A 6 -24.91 -85.90 54.91
N SER A 7 -24.41 -84.84 55.54
CA SER A 7 -25.24 -83.83 56.21
C SER A 7 -26.02 -83.04 55.14
N ARG A 8 -27.35 -83.14 55.19
CA ARG A 8 -28.30 -82.55 54.23
C ARG A 8 -28.17 -81.02 54.18
N ALA A 9 -27.79 -80.46 53.03
CA ALA A 9 -27.71 -79.01 52.80
C ALA A 9 -29.09 -78.34 52.96
N ARG A 10 -29.10 -77.13 53.53
CA ARG A 10 -30.30 -76.30 53.76
C ARG A 10 -30.70 -75.65 52.43
N ASP A 11 -31.89 -76.00 51.93
CA ASP A 11 -32.40 -75.50 50.64
C ASP A 11 -33.21 -74.21 50.87
N ILE A 12 -32.62 -73.07 50.52
CA ILE A 12 -33.19 -71.72 50.70
C ILE A 12 -34.49 -71.56 49.89
N GLY A 13 -34.55 -72.14 48.69
CA GLY A 13 -35.75 -72.09 47.85
C GLY A 13 -36.90 -72.88 48.47
N LEU A 14 -36.58 -74.01 49.12
CA LEU A 14 -37.55 -74.76 49.89
C LEU A 14 -38.00 -73.98 51.14
N GLU A 15 -37.09 -73.38 51.90
CA GLU A 15 -37.40 -72.61 53.12
C GLU A 15 -38.35 -71.44 52.81
N ALA A 16 -38.05 -70.63 51.78
CA ALA A 16 -38.92 -69.54 51.32
C ALA A 16 -40.29 -70.02 50.83
N THR A 17 -40.33 -71.16 50.12
CA THR A 17 -41.62 -71.75 49.67
C THR A 17 -42.45 -72.23 50.86
N LEU A 18 -41.82 -72.73 51.93
CA LEU A 18 -42.52 -73.16 53.13
C LEU A 18 -43.02 -71.97 53.95
N GLU A 19 -42.25 -70.90 54.04
CA GLU A 19 -42.68 -69.64 54.67
C GLU A 19 -43.86 -69.02 53.94
N GLU A 20 -43.80 -68.94 52.60
CA GLU A 20 -44.91 -68.43 51.79
C GLU A 20 -46.14 -69.34 51.91
N ALA A 21 -45.95 -70.66 51.94
CA ALA A 21 -47.03 -71.60 52.17
C ALA A 21 -47.66 -71.44 53.56
N ASP A 22 -46.87 -71.17 54.60
CA ASP A 22 -47.37 -70.92 55.95
C ASP A 22 -48.15 -69.60 56.03
N LEU A 23 -47.70 -68.54 55.35
CA LEU A 23 -48.44 -67.28 55.19
C LEU A 23 -49.71 -67.46 54.36
N CYS A 24 -49.62 -68.27 53.31
CA CYS A 24 -50.75 -68.64 52.47
C CYS A 24 -51.75 -69.58 53.17
N GLY A 25 -51.43 -70.05 54.38
CA GLY A 25 -52.25 -70.99 55.13
C GLY A 25 -52.28 -72.40 54.56
N TRP A 26 -51.46 -72.68 53.55
CA TRP A 26 -51.33 -73.98 52.92
C TRP A 26 -50.77 -75.01 53.91
N ARG A 27 -51.16 -76.27 53.72
CA ARG A 27 -50.74 -77.37 54.59
C ARG A 27 -50.19 -78.53 53.81
N ARG A 28 -49.09 -79.09 54.33
CA ARG A 28 -48.49 -80.31 53.78
C ARG A 28 -49.30 -81.53 54.20
N CYS A 29 -49.60 -82.39 53.25
CA CYS A 29 -50.15 -83.71 53.53
C CYS A 29 -49.17 -84.51 54.42
N PRO A 30 -49.61 -85.12 55.54
CA PRO A 30 -48.73 -85.87 56.42
C PRO A 30 -48.16 -87.15 55.76
N GLN A 31 -48.75 -87.61 54.65
CA GLN A 31 -48.32 -88.82 53.95
C GLN A 31 -47.43 -88.53 52.74
N CYS A 32 -47.93 -87.74 51.77
CA CYS A 32 -47.18 -87.48 50.53
C CYS A 32 -46.45 -86.13 50.50
N ARG A 33 -46.53 -85.34 51.59
CA ARG A 33 -45.92 -84.00 51.73
C ARG A 33 -46.32 -82.95 50.69
N ALA A 34 -47.25 -83.27 49.80
CA ALA A 34 -47.81 -82.30 48.85
C ALA A 34 -48.45 -81.14 49.61
N MET A 35 -48.24 -79.92 49.12
CA MET A 35 -48.95 -78.74 49.61
C MET A 35 -50.41 -78.78 49.19
N VAL A 36 -51.29 -78.47 50.13
CA VAL A 36 -52.74 -78.49 49.97
C VAL A 36 -53.28 -77.17 50.48
N GLU A 37 -54.11 -76.53 49.66
CA GLU A 37 -54.87 -75.34 50.01
C GLU A 37 -56.31 -75.72 50.36
N LEU A 38 -56.88 -75.09 51.38
CA LEU A 38 -58.30 -75.14 51.72
C LEU A 38 -58.96 -73.92 51.11
N ILE A 39 -59.79 -74.14 50.10
CA ILE A 39 -60.53 -73.06 49.41
C ILE A 39 -61.75 -72.64 50.25
N SER A 40 -62.46 -73.62 50.83
CA SER A 40 -63.57 -73.41 51.76
C SER A 40 -63.95 -74.75 52.41
N GLY A 41 -64.64 -74.70 53.56
CA GLY A 41 -65.19 -75.89 54.22
C GLY A 41 -64.68 -76.10 55.64
N CYS A 42 -64.96 -77.27 56.21
CA CYS A 42 -64.55 -77.62 57.56
C CYS A 42 -63.07 -78.03 57.61
N ARG A 43 -62.52 -78.17 58.83
CA ARG A 43 -61.12 -78.58 59.04
C ARG A 43 -60.77 -79.99 58.54
N HIS A 44 -61.70 -80.75 57.96
CA HIS A 44 -61.44 -82.07 57.39
C HIS A 44 -60.89 -81.96 55.97
N MET A 45 -59.64 -82.37 55.77
CA MET A 45 -59.00 -82.37 54.45
C MET A 45 -58.72 -83.79 53.98
N ILE A 46 -58.97 -84.06 52.69
CA ILE A 46 -58.63 -85.32 52.01
C ILE A 46 -57.63 -85.01 50.90
N CYS A 47 -56.41 -85.53 51.02
CA CYS A 47 -55.38 -85.35 50.01
C CYS A 47 -55.65 -86.20 48.75
N LYS A 48 -55.06 -85.85 47.60
CA LYS A 48 -55.04 -86.69 46.38
C LYS A 48 -54.47 -88.09 46.63
N CYS A 49 -53.56 -88.24 47.60
CA CYS A 49 -53.04 -89.55 48.03
C CYS A 49 -54.02 -90.33 48.95
N ARG A 50 -55.25 -89.82 49.12
CA ARG A 50 -56.34 -90.34 49.96
C ARG A 50 -56.12 -90.26 51.48
N ALA A 51 -54.98 -89.73 51.93
CA ALA A 51 -54.77 -89.45 53.35
C ALA A 51 -55.73 -88.35 53.84
N GLN A 52 -56.36 -88.59 54.99
CA GLN A 52 -57.26 -87.63 55.63
C GLN A 52 -56.56 -86.99 56.84
N PHE A 53 -56.64 -85.67 56.95
CA PHE A 53 -55.95 -84.92 58.01
C PHE A 53 -56.74 -83.68 58.42
N CYS A 54 -56.42 -83.14 59.60
CA CYS A 54 -56.96 -81.87 60.08
C CYS A 54 -56.23 -80.71 59.39
N TYR A 55 -56.94 -79.81 58.71
CA TYR A 55 -56.34 -78.66 58.05
C TYR A 55 -55.80 -77.61 59.04
N THR A 56 -56.35 -77.54 60.25
CA THR A 56 -55.87 -76.62 61.30
C THR A 56 -54.46 -76.98 61.77
N CYS A 57 -54.23 -78.26 62.12
CA CYS A 57 -52.99 -78.71 62.77
C CYS A 57 -52.14 -79.72 61.98
N GLY A 58 -52.62 -80.23 60.84
CA GLY A 58 -51.90 -81.20 60.00
C GLY A 58 -51.90 -82.65 60.51
N ALA A 59 -52.45 -82.93 61.69
CA ALA A 59 -52.52 -84.27 62.25
C ALA A 59 -53.47 -85.20 61.46
N ARG A 60 -53.28 -86.52 61.56
CA ARG A 60 -54.21 -87.50 60.97
C ARG A 60 -55.65 -87.24 61.44
N TRP A 61 -56.62 -87.46 60.56
CA TRP A 61 -58.01 -87.15 60.87
C TRP A 61 -58.48 -87.90 62.12
N ARG A 62 -59.24 -87.21 63.00
CA ARG A 62 -59.69 -87.69 64.32
C ARG A 62 -58.58 -88.02 65.34
N THR A 63 -57.33 -87.62 65.12
CA THR A 63 -56.26 -87.75 66.13
C THR A 63 -55.93 -86.45 66.85
N CYS A 64 -56.70 -85.37 66.62
CA CYS A 64 -56.54 -84.07 67.28
C CYS A 64 -57.88 -83.57 67.83
N GLN A 65 -57.80 -82.67 68.82
CA GLN A 65 -58.96 -82.03 69.47
C GLN A 65 -59.32 -80.66 68.90
N CYS A 66 -58.75 -80.27 67.74
CA CYS A 66 -59.06 -78.99 67.10
C CYS A 66 -60.56 -78.88 66.81
N THR A 67 -61.09 -77.67 66.90
CA THR A 67 -62.49 -77.33 66.65
C THR A 67 -62.61 -76.46 65.41
N GLU A 68 -63.84 -76.25 64.92
CA GLU A 68 -64.09 -75.27 63.85
C GLU A 68 -63.78 -73.83 64.31
N VAL A 69 -63.83 -73.56 65.62
CA VAL A 69 -63.40 -72.28 66.21
C VAL A 69 -61.89 -72.10 66.06
N ASP A 70 -61.11 -73.16 66.28
CA ASP A 70 -59.64 -73.12 66.09
C ASP A 70 -59.27 -72.94 64.61
N GLN A 71 -60.06 -73.51 63.69
CA GLN A 71 -59.87 -73.30 62.25
C GLN A 71 -60.16 -71.84 61.85
N ARG A 72 -61.26 -71.26 62.33
CA ARG A 72 -61.60 -69.85 62.07
C ARG A 72 -60.56 -68.90 62.65
N ARG A 73 -60.13 -69.12 63.90
CA ARG A 73 -59.08 -68.32 64.53
C ARG A 73 -57.79 -68.34 63.71
N ARG A 74 -57.37 -69.53 63.24
CA ARG A 74 -56.20 -69.66 62.37
C ARG A 74 -56.35 -68.89 61.06
N GLU A 75 -57.54 -68.91 60.45
CA GLU A 75 -57.82 -68.15 59.23
C GLU A 75 -57.74 -66.63 59.46
N GLU A 76 -58.31 -66.15 60.56
CA GLU A 76 -58.23 -64.74 61.00
C GLU A 76 -56.76 -64.33 61.24
N GLU A 77 -56.00 -65.12 62.02
CA GLU A 77 -54.56 -64.89 62.27
C GLU A 77 -53.73 -64.81 60.97
N LEU A 78 -54.06 -65.64 59.98
CA LEU A 78 -53.38 -65.62 58.67
C LEU A 78 -53.78 -64.41 57.82
N GLN A 79 -55.02 -63.96 57.91
CA GLN A 79 -55.48 -62.73 57.26
C GLN A 79 -54.78 -61.51 57.86
N ASP A 80 -54.72 -61.42 59.19
CA ASP A 80 -54.02 -60.33 59.89
C ASP A 80 -52.54 -60.30 59.53
N ARG A 81 -51.85 -61.44 59.55
CA ARG A 81 -50.43 -61.53 59.13
C ARG A 81 -50.19 -61.10 57.68
N ARG A 82 -51.13 -61.40 56.77
CA ARG A 82 -51.04 -60.94 55.37
C ARG A 82 -51.30 -59.45 55.26
N PHE A 83 -52.27 -58.93 56.00
CA PHE A 83 -52.58 -57.51 56.06
C PHE A 83 -51.37 -56.72 56.58
N GLU A 84 -50.77 -57.15 57.70
CA GLU A 84 -49.55 -56.56 58.26
C GLU A 84 -48.38 -56.61 57.27
N ARG A 85 -48.14 -57.75 56.61
CA ARG A 85 -47.10 -57.89 55.58
C ARG A 85 -47.33 -56.93 54.41
N ASN A 86 -48.56 -56.85 53.91
CA ASN A 86 -48.91 -55.97 52.80
C ASN A 86 -48.79 -54.50 53.20
N ALA A 87 -49.25 -54.12 54.40
CA ALA A 87 -49.10 -52.77 54.92
C ALA A 87 -47.62 -52.37 55.12
N ALA A 88 -46.78 -53.30 55.61
CA ALA A 88 -45.34 -53.09 55.70
C ALA A 88 -44.70 -52.93 54.31
N ALA A 89 -45.05 -53.78 53.34
CA ALA A 89 -44.57 -53.67 51.97
C ALA A 89 -45.03 -52.37 51.28
N GLU A 90 -46.24 -51.89 51.56
CA GLU A 90 -46.75 -50.61 51.06
C GLU A 90 -46.00 -49.42 51.67
N LEU A 91 -45.69 -49.47 52.97
CA LEU A 91 -44.88 -48.45 53.64
C LEU A 91 -43.45 -48.43 53.06
N GLU A 92 -42.81 -49.59 52.96
CA GLU A 92 -41.48 -49.72 52.35
C GLU A 92 -41.50 -49.20 50.90
N ALA A 93 -42.48 -49.59 50.09
CA ALA A 93 -42.61 -49.11 48.72
C ALA A 93 -42.75 -47.58 48.64
N ARG A 94 -43.46 -46.96 49.60
CA ARG A 94 -43.58 -45.51 49.68
C ARG A 94 -42.26 -44.84 50.08
N GLU A 95 -41.57 -45.37 51.08
CA GLU A 95 -40.26 -44.86 51.50
C GLU A 95 -39.22 -44.96 50.37
N LEU A 96 -39.22 -46.08 49.64
CA LEU A 96 -38.40 -46.27 48.46
C LEU A 96 -38.77 -45.28 47.34
N ALA A 97 -40.06 -45.04 47.09
CA ALA A 97 -40.51 -44.08 46.10
C ALA A 97 -40.08 -42.64 46.46
N ASP A 98 -40.21 -42.24 47.73
CA ASP A 98 -39.76 -40.93 48.21
C ASP A 98 -38.23 -40.78 48.09
N ALA A 99 -37.46 -41.82 48.43
CA ALA A 99 -36.02 -41.82 48.28
C ALA A 99 -35.56 -41.72 46.82
N LEU A 100 -36.21 -42.46 45.90
CA LEU A 100 -35.92 -42.39 44.46
C LEU A 100 -36.27 -41.02 43.88
N ALA A 101 -37.40 -40.43 44.28
CA ALA A 101 -37.79 -39.09 43.85
C ALA A 101 -36.78 -38.02 44.32
N GLU A 102 -36.19 -38.20 45.51
CA GLU A 102 -35.15 -37.28 45.99
C GLU A 102 -33.84 -37.46 45.23
N ILE A 103 -33.43 -38.70 44.92
CA ILE A 103 -32.27 -38.98 44.06
C ILE A 103 -32.46 -38.32 42.69
N GLU A 104 -33.63 -38.50 42.05
CA GLU A 104 -33.92 -37.90 40.75
C GLU A 104 -33.83 -36.37 40.78
N ARG A 105 -34.33 -35.72 41.85
CA ARG A 105 -34.19 -34.25 42.02
C ARG A 105 -32.73 -33.81 42.14
N LEU A 106 -31.90 -34.58 42.85
CA LEU A 106 -30.47 -34.29 43.00
C LEU A 106 -29.74 -34.48 41.67
N GLU A 107 -30.01 -35.57 40.95
CA GLU A 107 -29.46 -35.82 39.61
C GLU A 107 -29.85 -34.72 38.62
N GLN A 108 -31.10 -34.24 38.66
CA GLN A 108 -31.54 -33.11 37.83
C GLN A 108 -30.75 -31.83 38.16
N ARG A 109 -30.52 -31.52 39.44
CA ARG A 109 -29.72 -30.35 39.85
C ARG A 109 -28.26 -30.47 39.43
N GLU A 110 -27.66 -31.65 39.59
CA GLU A 110 -26.28 -31.92 39.16
C GLU A 110 -26.15 -31.81 37.64
N ALA A 111 -27.11 -32.36 36.88
CA ALA A 111 -27.16 -32.24 35.43
C ALA A 111 -27.26 -30.78 34.98
N GLU A 112 -28.14 -29.98 35.61
CA GLU A 112 -28.22 -28.54 35.35
C GLU A 112 -26.90 -27.82 35.66
N GLU A 113 -26.23 -28.16 36.76
CA GLU A 113 -24.96 -27.54 37.12
C GLU A 113 -23.84 -27.89 36.12
N ILE A 114 -23.79 -29.13 35.64
CA ILE A 114 -22.88 -29.56 34.58
C ILE A 114 -23.12 -28.74 33.32
N VAL A 115 -24.37 -28.62 32.86
CA VAL A 115 -24.72 -27.81 31.68
C VAL A 115 -24.30 -26.35 31.87
N ARG A 116 -24.58 -25.75 33.04
CA ARG A 116 -24.16 -24.36 33.34
C ARG A 116 -22.63 -24.19 33.28
N ARG A 117 -21.87 -25.15 33.83
CA ARG A 117 -20.40 -25.12 33.81
C ARG A 117 -19.85 -25.28 32.39
N GLU A 118 -20.42 -26.18 31.59
CA GLU A 118 -20.02 -26.36 30.19
C GLU A 118 -20.35 -25.12 29.33
N GLU A 119 -21.52 -24.52 29.53
CA GLU A 119 -21.86 -23.26 28.88
C GLU A 119 -20.93 -22.12 29.28
N ALA A 120 -20.58 -22.01 30.57
CA ALA A 120 -19.64 -21.00 31.06
C ALA A 120 -18.24 -21.21 30.45
N ARG A 121 -17.75 -22.46 30.38
CA ARG A 121 -16.49 -22.81 29.73
C ARG A 121 -16.51 -22.42 28.25
N ARG A 122 -17.57 -22.78 27.52
CA ARG A 122 -17.73 -22.42 26.10
C ARG A 122 -17.72 -20.89 25.90
N ARG A 123 -18.43 -20.13 26.74
CA ARG A 123 -18.44 -18.66 26.67
C ARG A 123 -17.05 -18.05 26.93
N ALA A 124 -16.32 -18.59 27.91
CA ALA A 124 -14.97 -18.15 28.22
C ALA A 124 -13.98 -18.45 27.06
N GLU A 125 -14.05 -19.64 26.47
CA GLU A 125 -13.26 -20.01 25.28
C GLU A 125 -13.57 -19.12 24.07
N GLU A 126 -14.85 -18.80 23.83
CA GLU A 126 -15.27 -17.87 22.78
C GLU A 126 -14.77 -16.44 23.03
N GLU A 127 -14.79 -15.97 24.28
CA GLU A 127 -14.25 -14.65 24.66
C GLU A 127 -12.73 -14.59 24.48
N GLU A 128 -12.01 -15.61 24.93
CA GLU A 128 -10.57 -15.71 24.74
C GLU A 128 -10.19 -15.77 23.26
N ALA A 129 -10.94 -16.53 22.44
CA ALA A 129 -10.74 -16.58 21.00
C ALA A 129 -10.96 -15.20 20.34
N ARG A 130 -11.99 -14.46 20.77
CA ARG A 130 -12.23 -13.08 20.31
C ARG A 130 -11.10 -12.14 20.71
N GLU A 131 -10.58 -12.25 21.93
CA GLU A 131 -9.48 -11.41 22.41
C GLU A 131 -8.18 -11.70 21.64
N ARG A 132 -7.85 -12.98 21.42
CA ARG A 132 -6.68 -13.39 20.62
C ARG A 132 -6.76 -12.86 19.19
N GLU A 133 -7.94 -12.95 18.55
CA GLU A 133 -8.12 -12.41 17.20
C GLU A 133 -8.06 -10.87 17.19
N ALA A 134 -8.60 -10.19 18.21
CA ALA A 134 -8.47 -8.75 18.36
C ALA A 134 -6.99 -8.32 18.50
N GLN A 135 -6.22 -9.03 19.32
CA GLN A 135 -4.77 -8.79 19.48
C GLN A 135 -4.02 -9.01 18.17
N ARG A 136 -4.32 -10.09 17.43
CA ARG A 136 -3.75 -10.34 16.09
C ARG A 136 -4.06 -9.20 15.13
N MET A 137 -5.31 -8.71 15.11
CA MET A 137 -5.71 -7.60 14.24
C MET A 137 -5.03 -6.28 14.62
N MET A 138 -4.86 -6.00 15.92
CA MET A 138 -4.10 -4.84 16.39
C MET A 138 -2.62 -4.90 15.97
N ALA A 139 -1.98 -6.06 16.12
CA ALA A 139 -0.59 -6.26 15.72
C ALA A 139 -0.38 -6.07 14.20
N ILE A 140 -1.31 -6.57 13.37
CA ILE A 140 -1.30 -6.35 11.92
C ILE A 140 -1.45 -4.85 11.61
N ALA A 141 -2.35 -4.15 12.29
CA ALA A 141 -2.57 -2.73 12.09
C ALA A 141 -1.33 -1.90 12.46
N GLU A 142 -0.69 -2.21 13.59
CA GLU A 142 0.53 -1.56 14.05
C GLU A 142 1.70 -1.80 13.08
N SER A 143 1.93 -3.06 12.69
CA SER A 143 2.98 -3.42 11.72
C SER A 143 2.77 -2.70 10.38
N THR A 144 1.53 -2.68 9.88
CA THR A 144 1.18 -1.97 8.64
C THR A 144 1.40 -0.46 8.77
N ARG A 145 1.03 0.15 9.90
CA ARG A 145 1.28 1.57 10.17
C ARG A 145 2.78 1.87 10.15
N ASN A 146 3.61 1.04 10.80
CA ASN A 146 5.05 1.22 10.84
C ASN A 146 5.69 1.12 9.44
N MET A 147 5.24 0.15 8.63
CA MET A 147 5.67 0.05 7.23
C MET A 147 5.24 1.25 6.39
N ARG A 148 4.01 1.75 6.55
CA ARG A 148 3.53 2.97 5.87
C ARG A 148 4.41 4.18 6.21
N LEU A 149 4.74 4.37 7.49
CA LEU A 149 5.62 5.46 7.93
C LEU A 149 7.05 5.32 7.37
N ALA A 150 7.59 4.11 7.32
CA ALA A 150 8.89 3.85 6.72
C ALA A 150 8.91 4.17 5.21
N LEU A 151 7.88 3.72 4.47
CA LEU A 151 7.73 4.05 3.06
C LEU A 151 7.55 5.55 2.83
N ASP A 152 6.79 6.25 3.66
CA ASP A 152 6.64 7.71 3.58
C ASP A 152 7.98 8.44 3.77
N ARG A 153 8.80 8.02 4.74
CA ARG A 153 10.15 8.55 4.92
C ARG A 153 11.01 8.35 3.66
N ILE A 154 11.01 7.15 3.09
CA ILE A 154 11.76 6.84 1.86
C ILE A 154 11.25 7.69 0.69
N ASN A 155 9.92 7.79 0.52
CA ASN A 155 9.31 8.57 -0.55
C ASN A 155 9.67 10.05 -0.43
N LYS A 156 9.60 10.64 0.78
CA LYS A 156 9.99 12.04 1.03
C LYS A 156 11.47 12.29 0.73
N LEU A 157 12.36 11.40 1.17
CA LEU A 157 13.79 11.48 0.87
C LEU A 157 14.04 11.42 -0.64
N GLN A 158 13.46 10.44 -1.33
CA GLN A 158 13.61 10.28 -2.78
C GLN A 158 13.04 11.47 -3.55
N GLN A 159 11.89 12.01 -3.12
CA GLN A 159 11.30 13.22 -3.71
C GLN A 159 12.23 14.42 -3.54
N THR A 160 12.83 14.58 -2.36
CA THR A 160 13.75 15.69 -2.06
C THR A 160 15.00 15.60 -2.92
N VAL A 161 15.61 14.42 -3.03
CA VAL A 161 16.77 14.18 -3.89
C VAL A 161 16.44 14.44 -5.36
N LEU A 162 15.28 13.98 -5.82
CA LEU A 162 14.83 14.19 -7.19
C LEU A 162 14.63 15.67 -7.52
N ILE A 163 13.96 16.42 -6.64
CA ILE A 163 13.76 17.87 -6.80
C ILE A 163 15.11 18.59 -6.84
N LYS A 164 16.01 18.30 -5.89
CA LYS A 164 17.35 18.91 -5.86
C LYS A 164 18.14 18.63 -7.14
N ARG A 165 18.05 17.42 -7.69
CA ARG A 165 18.67 17.09 -8.98
C ARG A 165 18.10 17.94 -10.10
N HIS A 166 16.77 18.02 -10.20
CA HIS A 166 16.09 18.84 -11.23
C HIS A 166 16.45 20.32 -11.12
N GLU A 167 16.53 20.86 -9.91
CA GLU A 167 16.95 22.24 -9.64
C GLU A 167 18.42 22.49 -10.02
N ALA A 168 19.32 21.56 -9.68
CA ALA A 168 20.73 21.63 -10.05
C ALA A 168 20.93 21.55 -11.57
N ASP A 169 20.24 20.63 -12.25
CA ASP A 169 20.29 20.49 -13.70
C ASP A 169 19.76 21.74 -14.42
N ALA A 170 18.66 22.32 -13.92
CA ALA A 170 18.10 23.56 -14.44
C ALA A 170 19.05 24.75 -14.24
N SER A 171 19.63 24.88 -13.05
CA SER A 171 20.59 25.94 -12.73
C SER A 171 21.85 25.83 -13.59
N SER A 172 22.40 24.62 -13.73
CA SER A 172 23.58 24.37 -14.57
C SER A 172 23.29 24.66 -16.05
N LEU A 173 22.10 24.31 -16.56
CA LEU A 173 21.72 24.64 -17.93
C LEU A 173 21.57 26.15 -18.12
N GLN A 174 20.94 26.83 -17.17
CA GLN A 174 20.78 28.29 -17.20
C GLN A 174 22.14 28.99 -17.20
N GLU A 175 23.05 28.58 -16.33
CA GLU A 175 24.41 29.13 -16.25
C GLU A 175 25.15 28.96 -17.58
N LYS A 176 25.11 27.75 -18.18
CA LYS A 176 25.72 27.49 -19.48
C LYS A 176 25.13 28.37 -20.58
N LEU A 177 23.81 28.55 -20.62
CA LEU A 177 23.16 29.42 -21.61
C LEU A 177 23.53 30.89 -21.41
N GLN A 178 23.60 31.35 -20.15
CA GLN A 178 24.03 32.70 -19.82
C GLN A 178 25.49 32.95 -20.19
N ASP A 179 26.38 31.99 -19.92
CA ASP A 179 27.79 32.10 -20.29
C ASP A 179 27.97 32.13 -21.81
N GLN A 180 27.28 31.26 -22.55
CA GLN A 180 27.26 31.30 -24.02
C GLN A 180 26.78 32.65 -24.56
N MET A 181 25.71 33.22 -23.99
CA MET A 181 25.23 34.55 -24.37
C MET A 181 26.24 35.65 -24.04
N LYS A 182 26.90 35.60 -22.88
CA LYS A 182 27.94 36.57 -22.49
C LYS A 182 29.14 36.51 -23.43
N GLN A 183 29.60 35.30 -23.77
CA GLN A 183 30.71 35.11 -24.70
C GLN A 183 30.37 35.64 -26.10
N PHE A 184 29.16 35.37 -26.58
CA PHE A 184 28.66 35.91 -27.84
C PHE A 184 28.62 37.44 -27.83
N GLU A 185 28.07 38.03 -26.78
CA GLU A 185 27.94 39.48 -26.64
C GLU A 185 29.32 40.17 -26.57
N LEU A 186 30.27 39.60 -25.83
CA LEU A 186 31.65 40.09 -25.79
C LEU A 186 32.31 40.02 -27.17
N ARG A 187 32.09 38.93 -27.92
CA ARG A 187 32.61 38.77 -29.28
C ARG A 187 31.97 39.78 -30.23
N ARG A 188 30.65 39.99 -30.15
CA ARG A 188 29.90 41.00 -30.90
C ARG A 188 30.50 42.39 -30.71
N GLN A 189 30.67 42.81 -29.45
CA GLN A 189 31.26 44.11 -29.11
C GLN A 189 32.68 44.27 -29.64
N ARG A 190 33.50 43.22 -29.58
CA ARG A 190 34.86 43.23 -30.15
C ARG A 190 34.86 43.43 -31.67
N LEU A 191 33.99 42.70 -32.39
CA LEU A 191 33.88 42.80 -33.85
C LEU A 191 33.37 44.19 -34.27
N GLU A 192 32.33 44.70 -33.61
CA GLU A 192 31.78 46.03 -33.88
C GLU A 192 32.81 47.13 -33.59
N SER A 193 33.53 47.05 -32.48
CA SER A 193 34.58 48.00 -32.13
C SER A 193 35.73 47.97 -33.14
N ALA A 194 36.16 46.77 -33.57
CA ALA A 194 37.19 46.62 -34.59
C ALA A 194 36.76 47.21 -35.94
N LEU A 195 35.51 46.98 -36.36
CA LEU A 195 34.97 47.56 -37.60
C LEU A 195 34.89 49.09 -37.49
N ARG A 196 34.35 49.62 -36.40
CA ARG A 196 34.31 51.08 -36.14
C ARG A 196 35.69 51.71 -36.20
N SER A 197 36.70 51.10 -35.56
CA SER A 197 38.09 51.60 -35.61
C SER A 197 38.67 51.55 -37.02
N ASN A 198 38.36 50.53 -37.81
CA ASN A 198 38.82 50.41 -39.20
C ASN A 198 38.19 51.49 -40.09
N VAL A 199 36.87 51.69 -39.97
CA VAL A 199 36.14 52.76 -40.65
C VAL A 199 36.72 54.12 -40.29
N GLU A 200 36.93 54.40 -39.01
CA GLU A 200 37.50 55.67 -38.54
C GLU A 200 38.91 55.93 -39.11
N LYS A 201 39.75 54.89 -39.21
CA LYS A 201 41.08 55.01 -39.83
C LYS A 201 40.98 55.32 -41.32
N ARG A 202 40.10 54.63 -42.05
CA ARG A 202 39.89 54.84 -43.50
C ARG A 202 39.33 56.24 -43.78
N THR A 203 38.36 56.70 -42.99
CA THR A 203 37.77 58.04 -43.16
C THR A 203 38.77 59.13 -42.86
N LYS A 204 39.55 59.01 -41.78
CA LYS A 204 40.65 59.95 -41.47
C LYS A 204 41.72 59.98 -42.55
N MET A 205 42.11 58.81 -43.06
CA MET A 205 43.11 58.70 -44.12
C MET A 205 42.61 59.38 -45.41
N LEU A 206 41.36 59.12 -45.81
CA LEU A 206 40.76 59.75 -46.98
C LEU A 206 40.67 61.27 -46.81
N ALA A 207 40.21 61.75 -45.65
CA ALA A 207 40.17 63.17 -45.35
C ALA A 207 41.56 63.83 -45.44
N SER A 208 42.60 63.19 -44.89
CA SER A 208 43.97 63.71 -44.99
C SER A 208 44.52 63.73 -46.41
N SER A 209 44.13 62.77 -47.26
CA SER A 209 44.48 62.76 -48.70
C SER A 209 43.81 63.94 -49.40
N HIS A 210 42.51 64.13 -49.18
CA HIS A 210 41.75 65.24 -49.76
C HIS A 210 42.33 66.60 -49.34
N ASP A 211 42.66 66.77 -48.05
CA ASP A 211 43.28 68.00 -47.55
C ASP A 211 44.65 68.27 -48.18
N ALA A 212 45.44 67.22 -48.45
CA ALA A 212 46.73 67.35 -49.12
C ALA A 212 46.57 67.73 -50.59
N GLU A 213 45.64 67.10 -51.31
CA GLU A 213 45.32 67.41 -52.70
C GLU A 213 44.80 68.84 -52.85
N ILE A 214 43.94 69.31 -51.94
CA ILE A 214 43.45 70.71 -51.91
C ILE A 214 44.61 71.69 -51.74
N LYS A 215 45.55 71.40 -50.82
CA LYS A 215 46.72 72.28 -50.60
C LYS A 215 47.64 72.30 -51.80
N GLU A 216 47.91 71.14 -52.41
CA GLU A 216 48.75 71.04 -53.59
C GLU A 216 48.15 71.80 -54.78
N LEU A 217 46.83 71.66 -55.01
CA LEU A 217 46.16 72.38 -56.09
C LEU A 217 46.13 73.88 -55.84
N THR A 218 45.88 74.32 -54.61
CA THR A 218 45.93 75.74 -54.22
C THR A 218 47.30 76.35 -54.51
N LEU A 219 48.38 75.68 -54.10
CA LEU A 219 49.74 76.14 -54.37
C LEU A 219 50.05 76.25 -55.86
N LYS A 220 49.65 75.23 -56.66
CA LYS A 220 49.81 75.28 -58.12
C LYS A 220 49.04 76.43 -58.74
N HIS A 221 47.85 76.73 -58.24
CA HIS A 221 47.06 77.86 -58.73
C HIS A 221 47.73 79.21 -58.39
N GLU A 222 48.27 79.37 -57.18
CA GLU A 222 49.05 80.56 -56.79
C GLU A 222 50.29 80.75 -57.71
N GLU A 223 51.04 79.66 -57.97
CA GLU A 223 52.18 79.68 -58.90
C GLU A 223 51.77 80.04 -60.34
N GLU A 224 50.69 79.44 -60.86
CA GLU A 224 50.12 79.75 -62.18
C GLU A 224 49.68 81.22 -62.29
N GLU A 225 49.08 81.78 -61.23
CA GLU A 225 48.66 83.19 -61.16
C GLU A 225 49.87 84.14 -61.18
N ASP A 226 50.91 83.84 -60.41
CA ASP A 226 52.15 84.63 -60.37
C ASP A 226 52.89 84.63 -61.72
N GLU A 227 53.02 83.46 -62.35
CA GLU A 227 53.64 83.34 -63.69
C GLU A 227 52.85 84.10 -64.75
N MET A 228 51.51 83.98 -64.72
CA MET A 228 50.61 84.70 -65.63
C MET A 228 50.76 86.22 -65.44
N PHE A 229 50.81 86.69 -64.19
CA PHE A 229 51.00 88.09 -63.87
C PHE A 229 52.32 88.65 -64.44
N ILE A 230 53.43 87.92 -64.25
CA ILE A 230 54.75 88.30 -64.78
C ILE A 230 54.74 88.33 -66.31
N SER A 231 54.12 87.32 -66.94
CA SER A 231 54.01 87.20 -68.39
C SER A 231 53.20 88.35 -69.01
N LEU A 232 52.02 88.63 -68.45
CA LEU A 232 51.13 89.71 -68.87
C LEU A 232 51.79 91.08 -68.71
N SER A 233 52.43 91.33 -67.55
CA SER A 233 53.15 92.57 -67.26
C SER A 233 54.26 92.87 -68.29
N ARG A 234 54.95 91.82 -68.77
CA ARG A 234 55.99 91.95 -69.80
C ARG A 234 55.39 92.16 -71.19
N HIS A 235 54.38 91.37 -71.56
CA HIS A 235 53.81 91.36 -72.92
C HIS A 235 52.96 92.60 -73.24
N LEU A 236 52.28 93.17 -72.25
CA LEU A 236 51.34 94.30 -72.43
C LEU A 236 51.98 95.66 -72.16
N LYS A 237 53.29 95.73 -71.93
CA LYS A 237 54.03 96.99 -71.75
C LYS A 237 53.82 97.91 -72.95
N ASN A 238 53.33 99.13 -72.70
CA ASN A 238 53.02 100.17 -73.69
C ASN A 238 51.92 99.81 -74.71
N LYS A 239 51.09 98.80 -74.44
CA LYS A 239 49.92 98.47 -75.29
C LYS A 239 48.67 99.25 -74.82
N PRO A 240 47.77 99.67 -75.73
CA PRO A 240 46.49 100.26 -75.36
C PRO A 240 45.58 99.22 -74.67
N ASN A 241 44.68 99.68 -73.80
CA ASN A 241 43.72 98.87 -73.03
C ASN A 241 44.38 97.74 -72.21
N ARG A 242 45.54 98.03 -71.62
CA ARG A 242 46.34 97.08 -70.85
C ARG A 242 45.55 96.42 -69.71
N GLU A 243 44.93 97.22 -68.85
CA GLU A 243 44.22 96.74 -67.65
C GLU A 243 43.06 95.80 -68.00
N GLU A 244 42.28 96.13 -69.04
CA GLU A 244 41.15 95.33 -69.50
C GLU A 244 41.59 93.98 -70.09
N ARG A 245 42.74 93.96 -70.79
CA ARG A 245 43.34 92.75 -71.33
C ARG A 245 43.97 91.88 -70.25
N GLU A 246 44.64 92.49 -69.26
CA GLU A 246 45.17 91.79 -68.07
C GLU A 246 44.02 91.13 -67.31
N LYS A 247 42.94 91.88 -67.04
CA LYS A 247 41.74 91.36 -66.39
C LYS A 247 41.11 90.20 -67.17
N SER A 248 40.89 90.34 -68.48
CA SER A 248 40.31 89.26 -69.29
C SER A 248 41.16 87.99 -69.32
N CYS A 249 42.49 88.11 -69.31
CA CYS A 249 43.40 86.97 -69.22
C CYS A 249 43.37 86.30 -67.83
N MET A 250 43.37 87.10 -66.76
CA MET A 250 43.25 86.57 -65.39
C MET A 250 41.89 85.94 -65.13
N ASP A 251 40.79 86.53 -65.60
CA ASP A 251 39.44 85.98 -65.48
C ASP A 251 39.32 84.62 -66.19
N LYS A 252 39.99 84.44 -67.33
CA LYS A 252 40.07 83.15 -68.03
C LYS A 252 40.88 82.11 -67.25
N LEU A 253 42.01 82.52 -66.67
CA LEU A 253 42.82 81.63 -65.83
C LEU A 253 42.01 81.16 -64.61
N LYS A 254 41.36 82.10 -63.91
CA LYS A 254 40.50 81.81 -62.76
C LYS A 254 39.33 80.90 -63.13
N ALA A 255 38.68 81.12 -64.27
CA ALA A 255 37.62 80.23 -64.72
C ALA A 255 38.10 78.78 -64.96
N LEU A 256 39.31 78.60 -65.51
CA LEU A 256 39.93 77.28 -65.67
C LEU A 256 40.31 76.65 -64.32
N GLN A 257 40.81 77.47 -63.38
CA GLN A 257 41.15 77.03 -62.03
C GLN A 257 39.91 76.63 -61.23
N ASP A 258 38.81 77.39 -61.35
CA ASP A 258 37.51 77.07 -60.76
C ASP A 258 36.96 75.74 -61.31
N GLU A 259 37.12 75.49 -62.62
CA GLU A 259 36.73 74.21 -63.24
C GLU A 259 37.57 73.04 -62.69
N LYS A 260 38.90 73.21 -62.55
CA LYS A 260 39.79 72.21 -61.92
C LYS A 260 39.37 71.93 -60.48
N ILE A 261 39.10 72.97 -59.68
CA ILE A 261 38.65 72.86 -58.29
C ILE A 261 37.32 72.11 -58.22
N ALA A 262 36.35 72.47 -59.06
CA ALA A 262 35.05 71.81 -59.10
C ALA A 262 35.17 70.32 -59.45
N ALA A 263 36.02 69.97 -60.43
CA ALA A 263 36.31 68.59 -60.79
C ALA A 263 36.94 67.79 -59.64
N MET A 264 37.89 68.40 -58.91
CA MET A 264 38.52 67.77 -57.74
C MET A 264 37.52 67.56 -56.59
N TYR A 265 36.72 68.57 -56.23
CA TYR A 265 35.70 68.41 -55.18
C TYR A 265 34.67 67.34 -55.53
N LYS A 266 34.27 67.24 -56.81
CA LYS A 266 33.40 66.16 -57.29
C LYS A 266 34.05 64.79 -57.13
N ALA A 267 35.33 64.64 -57.50
CA ALA A 267 36.06 63.38 -57.29
C ALA A 267 36.17 63.01 -55.81
N HIS A 268 36.43 63.99 -54.93
CA HIS A 268 36.46 63.78 -53.48
C HIS A 268 35.09 63.38 -52.92
N GLU A 269 34.00 63.93 -53.44
CA GLU A 269 32.63 63.55 -53.07
C GLU A 269 32.32 62.11 -53.50
N GLU A 270 32.65 61.74 -54.74
CA GLU A 270 32.51 60.37 -55.24
C GLU A 270 33.30 59.36 -54.39
N ALA A 271 34.55 59.70 -54.02
CA ALA A 271 35.37 58.85 -53.16
C ALA A 271 34.82 58.70 -51.74
N ARG A 272 34.24 59.77 -51.14
CA ARG A 272 33.55 59.68 -49.84
C ARG A 272 32.33 58.77 -49.93
N ASN A 273 31.50 58.95 -50.95
CA ASN A 273 30.29 58.15 -51.17
C ASN A 273 30.62 56.67 -51.38
N GLU A 274 31.69 56.36 -52.12
CA GLU A 274 32.14 54.97 -52.30
C GLU A 274 32.59 54.34 -50.97
N LEU A 275 33.34 55.08 -50.15
CA LEU A 275 33.76 54.62 -48.82
C LEU A 275 32.57 54.42 -47.87
N GLU A 276 31.58 55.32 -47.90
CA GLU A 276 30.34 55.20 -47.13
C GLU A 276 29.54 53.98 -47.53
N LEU A 277 29.31 53.78 -48.83
CA LEU A 277 28.60 52.60 -49.36
C LEU A 277 29.30 51.30 -48.94
N LYS A 278 30.63 51.24 -49.07
CA LYS A 278 31.42 50.08 -48.65
C LYS A 278 31.28 49.82 -47.14
N THR A 279 31.32 50.88 -46.34
CA THR A 279 31.13 50.80 -44.89
C THR A 279 29.74 50.29 -44.53
N GLU A 280 28.70 50.73 -45.24
CA GLU A 280 27.32 50.27 -45.02
C GLU A 280 27.17 48.78 -45.33
N ILE A 281 27.77 48.30 -46.42
CA ILE A 281 27.75 46.88 -46.80
C ILE A 281 28.50 46.04 -45.76
N GLU A 282 29.68 46.49 -45.30
CA GLU A 282 30.46 45.80 -44.25
C GLU A 282 29.67 45.69 -42.94
N ASN A 283 29.00 46.77 -42.51
CA ASN A 283 28.13 46.77 -41.32
C ASN A 283 26.96 45.80 -41.46
N LYS A 284 26.18 45.90 -42.56
CA LYS A 284 25.04 44.99 -42.81
C LYS A 284 25.47 43.53 -42.86
N SER A 285 26.62 43.24 -43.45
CA SER A 285 27.17 41.89 -43.52
C SER A 285 27.53 41.35 -42.13
N LEU A 286 28.14 42.18 -41.28
CA LEU A 286 28.45 41.82 -39.90
C LEU A 286 27.18 41.58 -39.09
N GLU A 287 26.19 42.48 -39.18
CA GLU A 287 24.90 42.34 -38.50
C GLU A 287 24.19 41.05 -38.92
N ALA A 288 24.11 40.76 -40.21
CA ALA A 288 23.49 39.53 -40.71
C ALA A 288 24.21 38.27 -40.20
N ALA A 289 25.55 38.28 -40.15
CA ALA A 289 26.32 37.17 -39.60
C ALA A 289 26.04 36.95 -38.11
N LEU A 290 25.99 38.03 -37.32
CA LEU A 290 25.69 37.99 -35.89
C LEU A 290 24.26 37.49 -35.61
N VAL A 291 23.26 37.97 -36.36
CA VAL A 291 21.87 37.52 -36.23
C VAL A 291 21.75 36.03 -36.56
N LYS A 292 22.43 35.56 -37.60
CA LYS A 292 22.46 34.14 -37.97
C LYS A 292 23.07 33.30 -36.86
N GLU A 293 24.21 33.69 -36.32
CA GLU A 293 24.86 32.99 -35.20
C GLU A 293 23.95 32.98 -33.96
N GLN A 294 23.30 34.10 -33.63
CA GLN A 294 22.35 34.19 -32.53
C GLN A 294 21.14 33.26 -32.69
N SER A 295 20.58 33.18 -33.91
CA SER A 295 19.46 32.29 -34.20
C SER A 295 19.83 30.80 -34.09
N SER A 296 21.11 30.47 -34.25
CA SER A 296 21.61 29.10 -34.19
C SER A 296 21.80 28.58 -32.75
N PHE A 297 21.55 29.39 -31.71
CA PHE A 297 21.69 28.93 -30.33
C PHE A 297 20.61 27.87 -30.00
N PRO A 298 21.00 26.63 -29.61
CA PRO A 298 20.06 25.54 -29.32
C PRO A 298 19.39 25.69 -27.93
N SER A 299 19.14 26.93 -27.49
CA SER A 299 18.62 27.25 -26.16
C SER A 299 17.24 26.64 -25.91
N ILE A 300 16.37 26.69 -26.91
CA ILE A 300 15.00 26.16 -26.82
C ILE A 300 15.02 24.63 -26.70
N ASP A 301 15.75 23.95 -27.59
CA ASP A 301 15.83 22.48 -27.62
C ASP A 301 16.37 21.91 -26.31
N ARG A 302 17.46 22.48 -25.78
CA ARG A 302 18.06 22.03 -24.51
C ARG A 302 17.11 22.18 -23.33
N ARG A 303 16.34 23.27 -23.28
CA ARG A 303 15.32 23.51 -22.23
C ARG A 303 14.17 22.52 -22.35
N VAL A 304 13.69 22.26 -23.57
CA VAL A 304 12.64 21.28 -23.85
C VAL A 304 13.08 19.87 -23.44
N ASP A 305 14.32 19.48 -23.75
CA ASP A 305 14.85 18.16 -23.38
C ASP A 305 15.02 17.98 -21.88
N LEU A 306 15.40 19.03 -21.15
CA LEU A 306 15.41 19.00 -19.69
C LEU A 306 13.99 18.87 -19.13
N ALA A 307 13.04 19.65 -19.65
CA ALA A 307 11.64 19.59 -19.23
C ALA A 307 11.01 18.20 -19.47
N LYS A 308 11.31 17.56 -20.62
CA LYS A 308 10.90 16.19 -20.92
C LYS A 308 11.43 15.21 -19.88
N ARG A 309 12.74 15.26 -19.57
CA ARG A 309 13.38 14.39 -18.56
C ARG A 309 12.74 14.58 -17.18
N ILE A 310 12.56 15.82 -16.73
CA ILE A 310 11.89 16.15 -15.46
C ILE A 310 10.47 15.58 -15.41
N THR A 311 9.72 15.71 -16.51
CA THR A 311 8.34 15.21 -16.60
C THR A 311 8.28 13.70 -16.48
N ILE A 312 9.17 12.99 -17.19
CA ILE A 312 9.28 11.52 -17.16
C ILE A 312 9.65 11.06 -15.74
N ASP A 313 10.67 11.65 -15.14
CA ASP A 313 11.12 11.31 -13.79
C ASP A 313 10.00 11.48 -12.76
N ARG A 314 9.29 12.61 -12.80
CA ARG A 314 8.17 12.90 -11.88
C ARG A 314 6.99 11.97 -12.11
N HIS A 315 6.73 11.59 -13.35
CA HIS A 315 5.71 10.59 -13.67
C HIS A 315 6.10 9.23 -13.08
N TRP A 316 7.31 8.75 -13.35
CA TRP A 316 7.82 7.49 -12.83
C TRP A 316 7.79 7.45 -11.31
N PHE A 317 8.23 8.52 -10.64
CA PHE A 317 8.21 8.62 -9.19
C PHE A 317 6.79 8.46 -8.62
N ARG A 318 5.78 9.12 -9.22
CA ARG A 318 4.38 8.96 -8.83
C ARG A 318 3.89 7.52 -9.00
N VAL A 319 4.25 6.87 -10.11
CA VAL A 319 3.89 5.47 -10.37
C VAL A 319 4.48 4.55 -9.31
N VAL A 320 5.75 4.75 -8.93
CA VAL A 320 6.42 3.92 -7.91
C VAL A 320 5.88 4.15 -6.51
N VAL A 321 5.59 5.39 -6.12
CA VAL A 321 4.93 5.68 -4.84
C VAL A 321 3.57 4.98 -4.76
N ARG A 322 2.77 5.05 -5.83
CA ARG A 322 1.49 4.34 -5.90
C ARG A 322 1.69 2.83 -5.79
N LYS A 323 2.60 2.25 -6.58
CA LYS A 323 2.86 0.80 -6.57
C LYS A 323 3.29 0.30 -5.20
N ARG A 324 4.12 1.05 -4.46
CA ARG A 324 4.51 0.72 -3.08
C ARG A 324 3.31 0.71 -2.13
N SER A 325 2.41 1.68 -2.25
CA SER A 325 1.17 1.73 -1.48
C SER A 325 0.28 0.53 -1.78
N ASP A 326 0.10 0.19 -3.06
CA ASP A 326 -0.73 -0.93 -3.50
C ASP A 326 -0.17 -2.27 -2.98
N LEU A 327 1.16 -2.45 -3.03
CA LEU A 327 1.82 -3.65 -2.51
C LEU A 327 1.66 -3.79 -0.99
N LEU A 328 1.77 -2.68 -0.25
CA LEU A 328 1.58 -2.71 1.20
C LEU A 328 0.13 -3.00 1.58
N GLU A 329 -0.83 -2.46 0.83
CA GLU A 329 -2.25 -2.75 1.04
C GLU A 329 -2.57 -4.21 0.72
N LEU A 330 -2.03 -4.75 -0.37
CA LEU A 330 -2.13 -6.17 -0.69
C LEU A 330 -1.55 -7.03 0.43
N HIS A 331 -0.36 -6.70 0.94
CA HIS A 331 0.25 -7.41 2.06
C HIS A 331 -0.64 -7.37 3.32
N ARG A 332 -1.20 -6.20 3.66
CA ARG A 332 -2.15 -6.05 4.77
C ARG A 332 -3.36 -6.97 4.60
N THR A 333 -3.95 -7.01 3.40
CA THR A 333 -5.13 -7.86 3.15
C THR A 333 -4.83 -9.36 3.30
N ARG A 334 -3.64 -9.82 2.88
CA ARG A 334 -3.19 -11.21 3.08
C ARG A 334 -3.03 -11.54 4.56
N LEU A 335 -2.38 -10.65 5.32
CA LEU A 335 -2.19 -10.82 6.76
C LEU A 335 -3.53 -10.95 7.49
N VAL A 336 -4.53 -10.12 7.13
CA VAL A 336 -5.88 -10.19 7.72
C VAL A 336 -6.55 -11.53 7.41
N ARG A 337 -6.41 -12.03 6.17
CA ARG A 337 -6.96 -13.34 5.75
C ARG A 337 -6.24 -14.55 6.37
N GLY A 338 -5.10 -14.35 7.03
CA GLY A 338 -4.29 -15.45 7.57
C GLY A 338 -3.51 -16.20 6.49
N GLU A 339 -3.41 -15.64 5.28
CA GLU A 339 -2.56 -16.17 4.22
C GLU A 339 -1.09 -15.87 4.57
N SER A 340 -0.27 -16.90 4.71
CA SER A 340 1.18 -16.74 4.81
C SER A 340 1.69 -16.05 3.54
N SER A 341 2.66 -15.14 3.71
CA SER A 341 3.29 -14.46 2.58
C SER A 341 3.80 -15.52 1.60
N PRO A 342 3.48 -15.45 0.29
CA PRO A 342 4.12 -16.34 -0.67
C PRO A 342 5.62 -16.12 -0.54
N GLU A 343 6.38 -17.19 -0.34
CA GLU A 343 7.82 -17.17 -0.56
C GLU A 343 8.05 -16.69 -2.00
N GLU A 344 8.52 -15.44 -2.17
CA GLU A 344 8.75 -14.89 -3.49
C GLU A 344 9.98 -15.58 -4.11
N PRO A 345 9.86 -16.24 -5.29
CA PRO A 345 10.98 -16.93 -5.95
C PRO A 345 12.02 -16.00 -6.59
N TYR A 346 11.90 -14.68 -6.42
CA TYR A 346 12.56 -13.69 -7.29
C TYR A 346 14.00 -13.32 -6.89
N LEU A 347 14.60 -13.96 -5.89
CA LEU A 347 16.01 -13.75 -5.54
C LEU A 347 16.98 -14.80 -6.13
N LYS A 348 16.51 -15.72 -6.97
CA LYS A 348 17.37 -16.66 -7.71
C LYS A 348 17.22 -16.53 -9.22
N ARG A 349 17.57 -15.37 -9.79
CA ARG A 349 18.06 -15.24 -11.18
C ARG A 349 18.41 -13.77 -11.46
N GLY A 350 19.71 -13.46 -11.47
CA GLY A 350 20.19 -12.12 -11.79
C GLY A 350 21.69 -11.94 -11.65
N VAL A 351 22.49 -12.92 -12.07
CA VAL A 351 23.91 -12.66 -12.38
C VAL A 351 23.90 -11.89 -13.71
N TYR A 352 23.84 -10.56 -13.63
CA TYR A 352 24.22 -9.72 -14.76
C TYR A 352 25.74 -9.65 -14.79
N VAL A 353 26.34 -10.46 -15.66
CA VAL A 353 27.73 -10.29 -16.08
C VAL A 353 27.80 -9.02 -16.91
N TYR A 354 28.30 -7.93 -16.33
CA TYR A 354 28.85 -6.83 -17.12
C TYR A 354 30.19 -7.31 -17.67
N THR A 355 30.24 -7.61 -18.96
CA THR A 355 31.50 -7.68 -19.70
C THR A 355 31.93 -6.26 -20.02
N ASN A 356 33.21 -5.99 -19.73
CA ASN A 356 33.92 -4.74 -20.01
C ASN A 356 34.44 -4.75 -21.44
#